data_AF-A0A382M7E3-F1
#
_entry.id   AF-A0A382M7E3-F1
#
_cell.length_a   1.000
_cell.length_b   1.000
_cell.length_c   1.000
_cell.angle_alpha   90.00
_cell.angle_beta   90.00
_cell.angle_gamma   90.00
#
_symmetry.space_group_name_H-M   'P 1'
#
loop_
_entity.id
_entity.type
_entity.pdbx_description
1 polymer ?
#
loop_
_entity_poly.entity_id
_entity_poly.type
_entity_poly.pdbx_seq_one_letter_code
_entity_poly.pdbx_strand_id
1 'polypeptide(L)' 'ETEVATVSHSLDQALDALGSDRDFLKAGGVMTDDMIDAYIGLKMEEVQRLRQATHPLEFEMYYSV' A
#
# COMPACT_ATOMS: atom_id res chain seq x y z
N GLU A 1 -14.14 3.30 24.11
CA GLU A 1 -12.74 3.09 23.67
C GLU A 1 -12.32 4.33 22.91
N THR A 2 -11.17 4.91 23.20
CA THR A 2 -10.68 6.09 22.49
C THR A 2 -10.24 5.69 21.09
N GLU A 3 -10.86 6.28 20.06
CA GLU A 3 -10.45 6.17 18.65
C GLU A 3 -9.09 6.84 18.47
N VAL A 4 -8.02 6.07 18.67
CA VAL A 4 -6.65 6.52 18.43
C VAL A 4 -6.27 6.17 17.00
N ALA A 5 -5.80 7.15 16.23
CA ALA A 5 -5.33 6.92 14.87
C ALA A 5 -4.15 5.91 14.87
N THR A 6 -4.28 4.84 14.10
CA THR A 6 -3.25 3.80 13.93
C THR A 6 -2.57 3.91 12.58
N VAL A 7 -1.40 3.28 12.46
CA VAL A 7 -0.70 3.14 11.16
C VAL A 7 -1.52 2.30 10.18
N SER A 8 -1.27 2.48 8.89
CA SER A 8 -1.90 1.68 7.83
C SER A 8 -1.61 0.20 8.02
N HIS A 9 -2.64 -0.64 7.91
CA HIS A 9 -2.54 -2.09 8.08
C HIS A 9 -1.91 -2.81 6.87
N SER A 10 -1.83 -2.13 5.73
CA SER A 10 -1.34 -2.69 4.48
C SER A 10 -0.70 -1.63 3.58
N LEU A 11 0.11 -2.08 2.63
CA LEU A 11 0.78 -1.20 1.68
C LEU A 11 -0.23 -0.55 0.71
N ASP A 12 -1.26 -1.26 0.25
CA ASP A 12 -2.29 -0.67 -0.62
C ASP A 12 -3.06 0.46 0.07
N GLN A 13 -3.42 0.29 1.35
CA GLN A 13 -4.05 1.37 2.11
C GLN A 13 -3.12 2.58 2.24
N ALA A 14 -1.82 2.37 2.44
CA ALA A 14 -0.85 3.45 2.51
C ALA A 14 -0.70 4.17 1.16
N LEU A 15 -0.75 3.43 0.04
CA LEU A 15 -0.69 3.98 -1.31
C LEU A 15 -1.96 4.77 -1.66
N ASP A 16 -3.14 4.31 -1.23
CA ASP A 16 -4.41 5.03 -1.39
C ASP A 16 -4.43 6.33 -0.58
N ALA A 17 -3.92 6.28 0.66
CA ALA A 17 -3.78 7.46 1.51
C ALA A 17 -2.78 8.47 0.91
N LEU A 18 -1.62 7.99 0.43
CA LEU A 18 -0.66 8.80 -0.32
C LEU A 18 -1.31 9.39 -1.57
N GLY A 19 -2.15 8.62 -2.26
CA GLY A 19 -2.86 9.07 -3.44
C GLY A 19 -3.82 10.22 -3.14
N SER A 20 -4.47 10.17 -1.98
CA SER A 20 -5.52 11.09 -1.53
C SER A 20 -4.99 12.36 -0.86
N ASP A 21 -3.80 12.31 -0.23
CA ASP A 21 -3.18 13.45 0.46
C ASP A 21 -1.68 13.53 0.16
N ARG A 22 -1.33 14.22 -0.93
CA ARG A 22 0.05 14.39 -1.42
C ARG A 22 0.50 15.82 -1.61
N ASP A 23 -0.35 16.81 -1.32
CA ASP A 23 -0.05 18.21 -1.65
C ASP A 23 1.14 18.75 -0.88
N PHE A 24 1.36 18.26 0.35
CA PHE A 24 2.53 18.62 1.15
C PHE A 24 3.85 18.16 0.53
N LEU A 25 3.85 17.06 -0.25
CA LEU A 25 5.03 16.54 -0.96
C LEU A 25 5.34 17.35 -2.22
N LYS A 26 4.33 17.98 -2.81
CA LYS A 26 4.45 18.81 -4.03
C LYS A 26 4.92 20.23 -3.74
N ALA A 27 4.91 20.64 -2.47
CA ALA A 27 5.34 21.97 -2.05
C ALA A 27 6.76 22.27 -2.57
N GLY A 28 6.91 23.38 -3.29
CA GLY A 28 8.19 23.79 -3.87
C GLY A 28 8.67 22.95 -5.06
N GLY A 29 7.82 22.10 -5.64
CA GLY A 29 8.19 21.25 -6.78
C GLY A 29 9.16 20.13 -6.42
N VAL A 30 9.23 19.74 -5.14
CA VAL A 30 10.10 18.66 -4.65
C VAL A 30 9.69 17.31 -5.24
N MET A 31 8.38 17.05 -5.30
CA MET A 31 7.80 15.91 -6.01
C MET A 31 6.77 16.39 -7.03
N THR A 32 6.76 15.77 -8.20
CA THR A 32 5.75 16.02 -9.24
C THR A 32 4.63 14.99 -9.15
N ASP A 33 3.44 15.32 -9.67
CA ASP A 33 2.33 14.36 -9.74
C ASP A 33 2.74 13.09 -10.50
N ASP A 34 3.41 13.24 -11.66
CA ASP A 34 3.92 12.11 -12.45
C ASP A 34 4.87 11.18 -11.67
N MET A 35 5.74 11.74 -10.83
CA MET A 35 6.66 10.96 -10.00
C MET A 35 5.90 10.13 -8.96
N ILE A 36 4.91 10.75 -8.30
CA ILE A 36 4.12 10.08 -7.26
C ILE A 36 3.23 9.01 -7.88
N ASP A 37 2.58 9.29 -9.02
CA ASP A 37 1.75 8.33 -9.73
C ASP A 37 2.56 7.14 -10.24
N ALA A 38 3.74 7.38 -10.81
CA ALA A 38 4.65 6.30 -11.21
C ALA A 38 5.09 5.43 -10.02
N TYR A 39 5.38 6.05 -8.86
CA TYR A 39 5.73 5.32 -7.66
C TYR A 39 4.56 4.46 -7.13
N ILE A 40 3.35 5.01 -7.09
CA ILE A 40 2.15 4.28 -6.70
C ILE A 40 1.94 3.08 -7.63
N GLY A 41 2.04 3.27 -8.95
CA GLY A 41 1.92 2.20 -9.93
C GLY A 41 2.93 1.08 -9.70
N LEU A 42 4.21 1.43 -9.55
CA LEU A 42 5.28 0.46 -9.29
C LEU A 42 5.04 -0.35 -8.00
N LYS A 43 4.60 0.31 -6.93
CA LYS A 43 4.32 -0.36 -5.65
C LYS A 43 3.04 -1.19 -5.67
N MET A 44 2.04 -0.80 -6.46
CA MET A 44 0.88 -1.63 -6.68
C MET A 44 1.22 -2.92 -7.40
N GLU A 45 2.20 -2.95 -8.31
CA GLU A 45 2.68 -4.21 -8.90
C GLU A 45 3.24 -5.17 -7.85
N GLU A 46 3.97 -4.66 -6.85
CA GLU A 46 4.47 -5.46 -5.72
C GLU A 46 3.31 -6.03 -4.87
N VAL A 47 2.29 -5.20 -4.59
CA VAL A 47 1.07 -5.64 -3.90
C VAL A 47 0.37 -6.75 -4.67
N GLN A 48 0.19 -6.59 -5.98
CA GLN A 48 -0.47 -7.60 -6.80
C GLN A 48 0.32 -8.90 -6.84
N ARG A 49 1.65 -8.83 -6.93
CA ARG A 49 2.51 -10.02 -6.89
C ARG A 49 2.37 -10.78 -5.58
N LEU A 50 2.30 -10.08 -4.45
CA LEU A 50 2.09 -10.71 -3.15
C LEU A 50 0.72 -11.40 -3.06
N ARG A 51 -0.34 -10.73 -3.54
CA ARG A 51 -1.71 -11.28 -3.56
C ARG A 51 -1.89 -12.52 -4.42
N GLN A 52 -1.11 -12.63 -5.49
CA GLN A 52 -1.13 -13.77 -6.40
C GLN A 52 -0.34 -14.97 -5.85
N ALA A 53 0.53 -14.77 -4.86
CA ALA A 53 1.32 -15.82 -4.26
C ALA A 53 0.61 -16.42 -3.04
N THR A 54 0.48 -17.73 -3.01
CA THR A 54 -0.03 -18.46 -1.85
C THR A 54 0.95 -18.35 -0.69
N HIS A 55 0.53 -17.80 0.44
CA HIS A 55 1.37 -17.71 1.62
C HIS A 55 1.53 -19.10 2.27
N PRO A 56 2.73 -19.52 2.75
CA PRO A 56 2.94 -20.86 3.33
C PRO A 56 1.96 -21.22 4.46
N LEU A 57 1.55 -20.23 5.26
CA LEU A 57 0.54 -20.42 6.31
C LEU A 57 -0.84 -20.83 5.76
N GLU A 58 -1.18 -20.43 4.54
CA GLU A 58 -2.43 -20.86 3.89
C GLU A 58 -2.45 -22.38 3.68
N PHE A 59 -1.29 -23.01 3.44
CA PHE A 59 -1.21 -24.47 3.40
C PHE A 59 -1.50 -25.08 4.77
N GLU A 60 -0.94 -24.54 5.86
CA GLU A 60 -1.26 -25.02 7.21
C GLU A 60 -2.76 -24.88 7.51
N MET A 61 -3.36 -23.75 7.16
CA MET A 61 -4.76 -23.43 7.40
C MET A 61 -5.75 -24.27 6.58
N TYR A 62 -5.43 -24.57 5.32
CA TYR A 62 -6.39 -25.13 4.36
C TYR A 62 -6.05 -26.56 3.87
N TYR A 63 -4.82 -27.05 4.05
CA TYR A 63 -4.40 -28.36 3.53
C TYR A 63 -4.58 -29.51 4.54
N SER A 64 -4.75 -29.22 5.84
CA SER A 64 -4.84 -30.22 6.91
C SER A 64 -6.25 -30.84 7.11
N VAL A 65 -7.08 -30.82 6.06
CA VAL A 65 -8.34 -31.59 6.00
C VAL A 65 -8.05 -33.08 5.85
#